data_AF-A0A8H8S4T3-F1
#
_entry.id   AF-A0A8H8S4T3-F1
#
_cell.length_a   1.000
_cell.length_b   1.000
_cell.length_c   1.000
_cell.angle_alpha   90.00
_cell.angle_beta   90.00
_cell.angle_gamma   90.00
#
_symmetry.space_group_name_H-M   'P 1'
#
loop_
_entity.id
_entity.type
_entity.pdbx_description
1 polymer ?
#
loop_
_entity_poly.entity_id
_entity_poly.type
_entity_poly.pdbx_seq_one_letter_code
_entity_poly.pdbx_strand_id
1 'polypeptide(L)'
;YAITCAKVQNLAAADLVLSSTTTTMALQRILIKTHHMTSRKKIGIITRATKRLDCSVLLKVGANPGIMLCEGHENRASEWETVVRKLRYKDMRLLKRESISELHLATLGVKEGDVEEMEEIKDFAKLLEKDPRLFHSWRVGMGYVKDDGE
;
A
#
# COMPACT_ATOMS: atom_id res chain seq x y z
N TYR A 1 53.78 6.90 54.34
CA TYR A 1 53.11 5.62 54.07
C TYR A 1 52.56 5.67 52.66
N ALA A 2 53.18 4.88 51.77
CA ALA A 2 52.83 4.76 50.37
C ALA A 2 51.67 3.77 50.19
N ILE A 3 50.74 4.04 49.28
CA ILE A 3 50.04 3.02 48.49
C ILE A 3 49.87 3.57 47.06
N THR A 4 50.64 3.01 46.14
CA THR A 4 50.35 2.93 44.71
C THR A 4 49.39 1.75 44.47
N CYS A 5 48.40 1.89 43.58
CA CYS A 5 48.10 0.88 42.56
C CYS A 5 47.08 1.38 41.52
N ALA A 6 47.20 0.86 40.31
CA ALA A 6 46.62 1.35 39.07
C ALA A 6 45.44 0.49 38.55
N LYS A 7 44.82 0.98 37.46
CA LYS A 7 43.99 0.26 36.46
C LYS A 7 42.62 -0.21 36.99
N VAL A 8 41.51 -0.23 36.24
CA VAL A 8 41.25 -0.69 34.87
C VAL A 8 40.00 0.02 34.32
N GLN A 9 39.97 0.25 33.01
CA GLN A 9 38.83 0.71 32.23
C GLN A 9 37.62 -0.23 32.31
N ASN A 10 36.40 0.31 32.26
CA ASN A 10 35.28 -0.44 31.70
C ASN A 10 34.41 0.49 30.85
N LEU A 11 34.71 0.50 29.54
CA LEU A 11 33.73 0.77 28.50
C LEU A 11 32.89 -0.49 28.33
N ALA A 12 31.56 -0.39 28.44
CA ALA A 12 30.59 -1.13 27.64
C ALA A 12 29.16 -0.87 28.18
N ALA A 13 28.49 0.11 27.60
CA ALA A 13 27.03 0.11 27.48
C ALA A 13 26.69 0.79 26.15
N ALA A 14 27.10 0.14 25.07
CA ALA A 14 26.38 0.25 23.82
C ALA A 14 25.16 -0.67 23.94
N ASP A 15 23.95 -0.16 23.74
CA ASP A 15 23.13 -0.61 22.62
C ASP A 15 21.81 0.17 22.53
N LEU A 16 21.73 0.93 21.43
CA LEU A 16 20.55 1.26 20.64
C LEU A 16 19.20 1.50 21.37
N VAL A 17 18.91 2.78 21.61
CA VAL A 17 17.56 3.30 21.33
C VAL A 17 17.58 3.86 19.91
N LEU A 18 17.52 2.98 18.91
CA LEU A 18 17.10 3.37 17.58
C LEU A 18 15.60 3.66 17.63
N SER A 19 15.24 4.91 17.94
CA SER A 19 13.94 5.47 17.53
C SER A 19 14.00 5.86 16.05
N SER A 20 14.43 4.92 15.23
CA SER A 20 14.41 4.99 13.78
C SER A 20 13.56 3.81 13.36
N THR A 21 12.29 4.03 13.04
CA THR A 21 11.58 3.12 12.14
C THR A 21 12.37 3.15 10.85
N THR A 22 13.32 2.23 10.71
CA THR A 22 14.12 2.05 9.52
C THR A 22 13.14 1.82 8.39
N THR A 23 13.04 2.84 7.55
CA THR A 23 12.41 2.83 6.24
C THR A 23 13.07 1.73 5.43
N THR A 24 12.59 0.51 5.60
CA THR A 24 12.81 -0.53 4.61
C THR A 24 12.08 -0.03 3.38
N MET A 25 12.72 -0.05 2.21
CA MET A 25 12.08 0.24 0.92
C MET A 25 11.09 -0.88 0.54
N ALA A 26 10.40 -1.44 1.54
CA ALA A 26 9.34 -2.39 1.39
C ALA A 26 8.17 -1.68 0.74
N LEU A 27 7.73 -2.25 -0.36
CA LEU A 27 6.58 -1.77 -1.08
C LEU A 27 5.36 -2.54 -0.62
N GLN A 28 4.22 -1.88 -0.68
CA GLN A 28 2.97 -2.45 -0.26
C GLN A 28 1.91 -2.18 -1.30
N ARG A 29 1.14 -3.23 -1.58
CA ARG A 29 -0.05 -3.20 -2.39
C ARG A 29 -1.26 -3.38 -1.49
N ILE A 30 -2.21 -2.49 -1.65
CA ILE A 30 -3.43 -2.43 -0.85
C ILE A 30 -4.63 -2.51 -1.78
N LEU A 31 -5.45 -3.54 -1.58
CA LEU A 31 -6.70 -3.73 -2.31
C LEU A 31 -7.88 -3.45 -1.39
N ILE A 32 -8.70 -2.48 -1.76
CA ILE A 32 -9.92 -2.09 -1.05
C ILE A 32 -11.12 -2.25 -1.97
N LYS A 33 -12.19 -2.83 -1.43
CA LYS A 33 -13.50 -2.91 -2.09
C LYS A 33 -14.50 -2.08 -1.34
N THR A 34 -15.39 -1.43 -2.08
CA THR A 34 -16.48 -0.60 -1.60
C THR A 34 -17.75 -0.90 -2.38
N HIS A 35 -18.90 -0.46 -1.87
CA HIS A 35 -20.17 -0.66 -2.56
C HIS A 35 -20.23 0.12 -3.89
N HIS A 36 -19.92 1.42 -3.86
CA HIS A 36 -19.81 2.28 -5.03
C HIS A 36 -18.77 3.38 -4.80
N MET A 37 -18.17 3.86 -5.89
CA MET A 37 -17.26 5.00 -5.86
C MET A 37 -17.66 6.05 -6.91
N THR A 38 -18.62 6.90 -6.59
CA THR A 38 -19.16 7.94 -7.50
C THR A 38 -18.88 9.38 -7.04
N SER A 39 -18.52 9.58 -5.78
CA SER A 39 -18.34 10.93 -5.23
C SER A 39 -17.05 11.58 -5.73
N ARG A 40 -17.15 12.53 -6.66
CA ARG A 40 -15.99 13.32 -7.15
C ARG A 40 -15.23 14.04 -6.03
N LYS A 41 -15.94 14.50 -4.98
CA LYS A 41 -15.31 15.12 -3.80
C LYS A 41 -14.37 14.14 -3.07
N LYS A 42 -14.83 12.90 -2.87
CA LYS A 42 -14.03 11.86 -2.20
C LYS A 42 -12.87 11.40 -3.10
N ILE A 43 -13.15 11.20 -4.39
CA ILE A 43 -12.11 10.88 -5.39
C ILE A 43 -11.03 11.96 -5.38
N GLY A 44 -11.38 13.25 -5.41
CA GLY A 44 -10.42 14.35 -5.32
C GLY A 44 -9.63 14.43 -4.00
N ILE A 45 -10.13 13.84 -2.91
CA ILE A 45 -9.33 13.68 -1.68
C ILE A 45 -8.33 12.54 -1.85
N ILE A 46 -8.76 11.41 -2.43
CA ILE A 46 -7.90 10.27 -2.74
C ILE A 46 -6.78 10.71 -3.67
N THR A 47 -7.09 11.36 -4.80
CA THR A 47 -6.10 11.86 -5.77
C THR A 47 -5.09 12.81 -5.14
N ARG A 48 -5.52 13.71 -4.24
CA ARG A 48 -4.60 14.60 -3.52
C ARG A 48 -3.72 13.85 -2.53
N ALA A 49 -4.24 12.82 -1.87
CA ALA A 49 -3.45 11.97 -0.99
C ALA A 49 -2.42 11.16 -1.78
N THR A 50 -2.83 10.60 -2.92
CA THR A 50 -1.97 9.86 -3.84
C THR A 50 -0.79 10.73 -4.31
N LYS A 51 -1.06 11.95 -4.77
CA LYS A 51 -0.03 12.93 -5.18
C LYS A 51 0.92 13.32 -4.05
N ARG A 52 0.41 13.45 -2.82
CA ARG A 52 1.23 13.82 -1.66
C ARG A 52 2.14 12.69 -1.20
N LEU A 53 1.70 11.45 -1.40
CA LEU A 53 2.34 10.24 -0.89
C LEU A 53 3.09 9.48 -2.00
N ASP A 54 3.21 10.06 -3.20
CA ASP A 54 3.74 9.45 -4.43
C ASP A 54 3.34 7.97 -4.59
N CYS A 55 2.05 7.68 -4.35
CA CYS A 55 1.53 6.33 -4.55
C CYS A 55 0.99 6.21 -5.97
N SER A 56 0.98 5.01 -6.55
CA SER A 56 0.29 4.71 -7.80
C SER A 56 -1.05 4.10 -7.45
N VAL A 57 -2.15 4.71 -7.90
CA VAL A 57 -3.50 4.24 -7.53
C VAL A 57 -4.36 4.03 -8.76
N LEU A 58 -5.02 2.87 -8.79
CA LEU A 58 -6.02 2.51 -9.77
C LEU A 58 -7.40 2.45 -9.10
N LEU A 59 -8.35 3.19 -9.65
CA LEU A 59 -9.69 3.36 -9.10
C LEU A 59 -10.74 2.89 -10.10
N LYS A 60 -11.59 1.95 -9.69
CA LYS A 60 -12.81 1.62 -10.41
C LYS A 60 -13.98 2.44 -9.86
N VAL A 61 -14.31 3.52 -10.53
CA VAL A 61 -15.39 4.46 -10.21
C VAL A 61 -16.72 4.00 -10.83
N GLY A 62 -17.84 4.60 -10.40
CA GLY A 62 -19.16 4.31 -10.96
C GLY A 62 -19.94 3.22 -10.23
N ALA A 63 -20.47 2.26 -10.99
CA ALA A 63 -21.37 1.22 -10.51
C ALA A 63 -20.67 0.19 -9.58
N ASN A 64 -21.46 -0.60 -8.85
CA ASN A 64 -20.96 -1.59 -7.89
C ASN A 64 -20.20 -2.72 -8.62
N PRO A 65 -19.08 -3.24 -8.07
CA PRO A 65 -18.37 -2.77 -6.87
C PRO A 65 -17.41 -1.63 -7.18
N GLY A 66 -17.20 -0.71 -6.24
CA GLY A 66 -16.09 0.26 -6.31
C GLY A 66 -14.81 -0.42 -5.84
N ILE A 67 -13.74 -0.36 -6.63
CA ILE A 67 -12.47 -1.03 -6.33
C ILE A 67 -11.38 0.04 -6.26
N MET A 68 -10.49 -0.08 -5.28
CA MET A 68 -9.30 0.75 -5.19
C MET A 68 -8.09 -0.16 -5.02
N LEU A 69 -7.09 0.02 -5.87
CA LEU A 69 -5.82 -0.65 -5.77
C LEU A 69 -4.75 0.43 -5.62
N CYS A 70 -4.06 0.42 -4.48
CA CYS A 70 -2.98 1.35 -4.19
C CYS A 70 -1.67 0.58 -4.13
N GLU A 71 -0.64 1.18 -4.70
CA GLU A 71 0.72 0.67 -4.74
C GLU A 71 1.68 1.79 -4.37
N GLY A 72 2.66 1.49 -3.52
CA GLY A 72 3.66 2.47 -3.09
C GLY A 72 4.49 1.92 -1.95
N HIS A 73 5.39 2.75 -1.41
CA HIS A 73 6.13 2.38 -0.21
C HIS A 73 5.19 2.09 0.97
N GLU A 74 5.51 1.09 1.78
CA GLU A 74 4.68 0.60 2.87
C GLU A 74 4.13 1.71 3.78
N ASN A 75 4.99 2.62 4.24
CA ASN A 75 4.58 3.74 5.10
C ASN A 75 3.59 4.67 4.39
N ARG A 76 3.84 4.95 3.10
CA ARG A 76 3.03 5.87 2.29
C ARG A 76 1.68 5.25 1.91
N ALA A 77 1.68 3.98 1.53
CA ALA A 77 0.48 3.21 1.23
C ALA A 77 -0.41 3.05 2.48
N SER A 78 0.18 2.78 3.65
CA SER A 78 -0.54 2.68 4.93
C SER A 78 -1.14 4.02 5.37
N GLU A 79 -0.44 5.13 5.15
CA GLU A 79 -1.00 6.47 5.37
C GLU A 79 -2.15 6.75 4.40
N TRP A 80 -1.99 6.41 3.12
CA TRP A 80 -3.03 6.55 2.10
C TRP A 80 -4.28 5.75 2.46
N GLU A 81 -4.13 4.51 2.92
CA GLU A 81 -5.24 3.67 3.40
C GLU A 81 -5.97 4.36 4.57
N THR A 82 -5.23 4.98 5.48
CA THR A 82 -5.82 5.74 6.60
C THR A 82 -6.63 6.94 6.11
N VAL A 83 -6.21 7.62 5.05
CA VAL A 83 -7.01 8.68 4.40
C VAL A 83 -8.29 8.10 3.80
N VAL A 84 -8.19 7.00 3.05
CA VAL A 84 -9.36 6.33 2.44
C VAL A 84 -10.35 5.88 3.52
N ARG A 85 -9.85 5.34 4.63
CA ARG A 85 -10.67 4.87 5.76
C ARG A 85 -11.50 6.00 6.38
N LYS A 86 -10.97 7.23 6.42
CA LYS A 86 -11.70 8.42 6.91
C LYS A 86 -12.85 8.85 6.01
N LEU A 87 -12.86 8.46 4.72
CA LEU A 87 -13.91 8.84 3.77
C LEU A 87 -15.23 8.08 3.99
N ARG A 88 -15.25 7.04 4.84
CA ARG A 88 -16.44 6.27 5.22
C ARG A 88 -17.29 5.86 4.01
N TYR A 89 -16.71 5.11 3.09
CA TYR A 89 -17.49 4.48 2.02
C TYR A 89 -18.38 3.37 2.59
N LYS A 90 -19.54 3.16 1.97
CA LYS A 90 -20.45 2.06 2.34
C LYS A 90 -19.79 0.72 2.01
N ASP A 91 -19.91 -0.23 2.93
CA ASP A 91 -19.36 -1.59 2.83
C ASP A 91 -17.88 -1.63 2.45
N MET A 92 -17.11 -0.63 2.90
CA MET A 92 -15.68 -0.57 2.64
C MET A 92 -14.97 -1.69 3.39
N ARG A 93 -14.25 -2.52 2.64
CA ARG A 93 -13.46 -3.64 3.15
C ARG A 93 -12.06 -3.60 2.56
N LEU A 94 -11.07 -3.67 3.45
CA LEU A 94 -9.70 -3.99 3.07
C LEU A 94 -9.69 -5.48 2.71
N LEU A 95 -9.44 -5.81 1.45
CA LEU A 95 -9.45 -7.20 0.97
C LEU A 95 -8.08 -7.84 1.16
N LYS A 96 -7.01 -7.12 0.82
CA LYS A 96 -5.65 -7.65 0.86
C LYS A 96 -4.65 -6.54 1.08
N ARG A 97 -3.64 -6.84 1.89
CA ARG A 97 -2.41 -6.06 2.05
C ARG A 97 -1.26 -7.00 1.76
N GLU A 98 -0.49 -6.70 0.73
CA GLU A 98 0.58 -7.56 0.25
C GLU A 98 1.87 -6.76 0.16
N SER A 99 2.96 -7.29 0.71
CA SER A 99 4.29 -6.71 0.56
C SER A 99 4.87 -7.16 -0.77
N ILE A 100 5.20 -6.21 -1.65
CA ILE A 100 5.73 -6.48 -2.98
C ILE A 100 7.22 -6.11 -3.04
N SER A 101 7.99 -6.81 -3.89
CA SER A 101 9.40 -6.46 -4.15
C SER A 101 9.50 -5.29 -5.14
N GLU A 102 10.56 -4.48 -5.05
CA GLU A 102 10.81 -3.31 -5.92
C GLU A 102 10.65 -3.55 -7.42
N LEU A 103 10.96 -4.76 -7.89
CA LEU A 103 10.80 -5.15 -9.30
C LEU A 103 9.35 -5.07 -9.81
N HIS A 104 8.36 -5.08 -8.92
CA HIS A 104 6.93 -5.12 -9.26
C HIS A 104 6.20 -3.78 -9.05
N LEU A 105 6.89 -2.68 -8.71
CA LEU A 105 6.26 -1.35 -8.54
C LEU A 105 5.83 -0.71 -9.88
N ALA A 106 6.55 -1.02 -10.96
CA ALA A 106 6.25 -0.47 -12.28
C ALA A 106 5.04 -1.16 -12.94
N THR A 107 4.49 -2.17 -12.29
CA THR A 107 3.59 -3.13 -12.92
C THR A 107 2.16 -2.63 -13.07
N LEU A 108 1.72 -1.70 -12.20
CA LEU A 108 0.44 -1.03 -12.40
C LEU A 108 0.42 -0.18 -13.69
N GLY A 109 1.57 0.21 -14.23
CA GLY A 109 1.65 1.12 -15.38
C GLY A 109 1.15 2.54 -15.10
N VAL A 110 0.81 2.84 -13.84
CA VAL A 110 0.42 4.17 -13.35
C VAL A 110 1.66 4.84 -12.76
N LYS A 111 1.89 6.10 -13.14
CA LYS A 111 3.01 6.89 -12.59
C LYS A 111 2.81 7.11 -11.10
N GLU A 112 3.92 7.14 -10.37
CA GLU A 112 3.91 7.50 -8.95
C GLU A 112 3.25 8.88 -8.76
N GLY A 113 2.34 8.97 -7.78
CA GLY A 113 1.56 10.17 -7.53
C GLY A 113 0.37 10.35 -8.46
N ASP A 114 0.12 9.46 -9.43
CA ASP A 114 -1.01 9.57 -10.33
C ASP A 114 -2.15 8.59 -9.98
N VAL A 115 -3.35 8.96 -10.45
CA VAL A 115 -4.57 8.16 -10.26
C VAL A 115 -5.20 7.87 -11.60
N GLU A 116 -5.32 6.60 -11.92
CA GLU A 116 -6.07 6.17 -13.09
C GLU A 116 -7.50 5.76 -12.67
N GLU A 117 -8.48 6.48 -13.19
CA GLU A 117 -9.90 6.23 -12.94
C GLU A 117 -10.51 5.45 -14.11
N MET A 118 -11.23 4.37 -13.81
CA MET A 118 -11.91 3.52 -14.79
C MET A 118 -13.35 3.24 -14.37
N GLU A 119 -14.28 3.14 -15.30
CA GLU A 119 -15.70 2.84 -15.00
C GLU A 119 -16.01 1.33 -15.13
N GLU A 120 -15.35 0.68 -16.07
CA GLU A 120 -15.54 -0.72 -16.44
C GLU A 120 -14.60 -1.64 -15.67
N ILE A 121 -15.14 -2.69 -15.04
CA ILE A 121 -14.31 -3.71 -14.39
C ILE A 121 -13.48 -4.51 -15.40
N LYS A 122 -13.95 -4.59 -16.65
CA LYS A 122 -13.25 -5.28 -17.75
C LYS A 122 -11.95 -4.58 -18.10
N ASP A 123 -11.96 -3.25 -18.18
CA ASP A 123 -10.76 -2.49 -18.50
C ASP A 123 -9.78 -2.46 -17.32
N PHE A 124 -10.30 -2.43 -16.09
CA PHE A 124 -9.51 -2.66 -14.88
C PHE A 124 -8.81 -4.02 -14.94
N ALA A 125 -9.53 -5.10 -15.27
CA ALA A 125 -8.96 -6.44 -15.39
C ALA A 125 -7.89 -6.52 -16.50
N LYS A 126 -8.14 -5.96 -17.69
CA LYS A 126 -7.15 -5.92 -18.79
C LYS A 126 -5.85 -5.23 -18.42
N LEU A 127 -5.92 -4.16 -17.61
CA LEU A 127 -4.72 -3.47 -17.15
C LEU A 127 -3.91 -4.37 -16.19
N LEU A 128 -4.59 -5.09 -15.31
CA LEU A 128 -3.94 -6.05 -14.41
C LEU A 128 -3.41 -7.29 -15.14
N GLU A 129 -4.05 -7.74 -16.22
CA GLU A 129 -3.62 -8.90 -17.03
C GLU A 129 -2.20 -8.75 -17.61
N LYS A 130 -1.67 -7.52 -17.68
CA LYS A 130 -0.26 -7.27 -18.06
C LYS A 130 0.74 -7.95 -17.13
N ASP A 131 0.37 -8.20 -15.87
CA ASP A 131 1.14 -9.00 -14.93
C ASP A 131 0.30 -10.15 -14.36
N PRO A 132 0.64 -11.40 -14.70
CA PRO A 132 -0.04 -12.58 -14.18
C PRO A 132 -0.10 -12.64 -12.65
N ARG A 133 0.91 -12.15 -11.93
CA ARG A 133 0.97 -12.19 -10.46
C ARG A 133 0.00 -11.20 -9.85
N LEU A 134 0.03 -9.96 -10.33
CA LEU A 134 -0.94 -8.93 -9.95
C LEU A 134 -2.38 -9.37 -10.26
N PHE A 135 -2.62 -9.90 -11.46
CA PHE A 135 -3.94 -10.37 -11.86
C PHE A 135 -4.43 -11.50 -10.96
N HIS A 136 -3.59 -12.49 -10.67
CA HIS A 136 -3.92 -13.58 -9.76
C HIS A 136 -4.22 -13.08 -8.35
N SER A 137 -3.36 -12.24 -7.76
CA SER A 137 -3.58 -11.71 -6.41
C SER A 137 -4.87 -10.88 -6.32
N TRP A 138 -5.19 -10.10 -7.35
CA TRP A 138 -6.46 -9.39 -7.44
C TRP A 138 -7.66 -10.34 -7.49
N ARG A 139 -7.58 -11.41 -8.28
CA ARG A 139 -8.66 -12.43 -8.36
C ARG A 139 -8.87 -13.14 -7.04
N VAL A 140 -7.80 -13.49 -6.33
CA VAL A 140 -7.85 -14.08 -4.99
C VAL A 140 -8.48 -13.09 -4.00
N GLY A 141 -8.00 -11.84 -3.97
CA GLY A 141 -8.53 -10.80 -3.08
C GLY A 141 -10.00 -10.48 -3.34
N MET A 142 -10.44 -10.51 -4.60
CA MET A 142 -11.84 -10.32 -4.98
C MET A 142 -12.73 -11.56 -4.73
N GLY A 143 -12.13 -12.72 -4.44
CA GLY A 143 -12.83 -13.99 -4.21
C GLY A 143 -13.26 -14.71 -5.49
N TYR A 144 -12.70 -14.36 -6.65
CA TYR A 144 -12.93 -15.08 -7.91
C TYR A 144 -12.21 -16.43 -7.98
N VAL A 145 -11.13 -16.55 -7.22
CA VAL A 145 -10.27 -17.74 -7.13
C VAL A 145 -10.04 -17.98 -5.64
N LYS A 146 -10.09 -19.23 -5.20
CA LYS A 146 -9.69 -19.58 -3.84
C LYS A 146 -8.16 -19.49 -3.77
N ASP A 147 -7.62 -18.98 -2.67
CA ASP A 147 -6.18 -19.04 -2.45
C ASP A 147 -5.84 -20.52 -2.32
N ASP A 148 -5.25 -21.14 -3.35
CA ASP A 148 -4.89 -22.56 -3.36
C ASP A 148 -3.66 -22.85 -2.46
N GLY A 149 -3.43 -22.00 -1.45
CA GLY A 149 -2.33 -22.07 -0.49
C GLY A 149 -2.57 -23.13 0.58
N GLU A 150 -2.66 -24.40 0.15
CA GLU A 150 -2.43 -25.58 0.97
C GLU A 150 -1.07 -26.21 0.63
#